data_AF-A0A7G9L8B0-F1
#
_entry.id   AF-A0A7G9L8B0-F1
#
_cell.length_a   1.000
_cell.length_b   1.000
_cell.length_c   1.000
_cell.angle_alpha   90.00
_cell.angle_beta   90.00
_cell.angle_gamma   90.00
#
_symmetry.space_group_name_H-M   'P 1'
#
loop_
_entity.id
_entity.type
_entity.pdbx_description
1 polymer ?
#
loop_
_entity_poly.entity_id
_entity_poly.type
_entity_poly.pdbx_seq_one_letter_code
_entity_poly.pdbx_strand_id
1 'polypeptide(L)'
;MKEIHSYWAYLVVLILIFTVVNAIIGLTQKKEFKDKDLRLGLFTLIVSHIQLLIGLGWYFMSPWYKALKADSAAVMGEKATRLLAVEHPIMMILAIVLITIGWSKHKKKTTDPARFKTFVIFYGIALLLILSRIPWNNWL
;
A
#
# COMPACT_ATOMS: atom_id res chain seq x y z
N MET A 1 16.64 4.36 9.80
CA MET A 1 15.80 3.47 8.94
C MET A 1 14.33 3.50 9.32
N LYS A 2 13.95 3.31 10.60
CA LYS A 2 12.55 3.43 11.07
C LYS A 2 11.88 4.75 10.68
N GLU A 3 12.52 5.89 10.95
CA GLU A 3 11.95 7.21 10.61
C GLU A 3 11.76 7.39 9.11
N ILE A 4 12.78 7.07 8.31
CA ILE A 4 12.72 7.13 6.83
C ILE A 4 11.53 6.30 6.31
N HIS A 5 11.39 5.07 6.80
CA HIS A 5 10.29 4.19 6.43
C HIS A 5 8.91 4.78 6.81
N SER A 6 8.81 5.42 7.98
CA SER A 6 7.55 5.96 8.50
C SER A 6 7.13 7.25 7.78
N TYR A 7 8.06 8.18 7.56
CA TYR A 7 7.79 9.39 6.78
C TYR A 7 7.41 9.07 5.34
N TRP A 8 8.10 8.11 4.70
CA TRP A 8 7.76 7.68 3.35
C TRP A 8 6.42 6.95 3.30
N ALA A 9 6.07 6.18 4.34
CA ALA A 9 4.77 5.56 4.45
C ALA A 9 3.62 6.58 4.46
N TYR A 10 3.76 7.71 5.19
CA TYR A 10 2.76 8.79 5.16
C TYR A 10 2.56 9.35 3.75
N LEU A 11 3.65 9.55 3.00
CA LEU A 11 3.58 9.99 1.61
C LEU A 11 2.82 8.98 0.73
N VAL A 12 3.10 7.68 0.89
CA VAL A 12 2.40 6.62 0.15
C VAL A 12 0.92 6.62 0.45
N VAL A 13 0.54 6.65 1.73
CA VAL A 13 -0.87 6.66 2.15
C VAL A 13 -1.59 7.88 1.58
N LEU A 14 -0.97 9.06 1.65
CA LEU A 14 -1.53 10.30 1.13
C LEU A 14 -1.79 10.22 -0.38
N ILE A 15 -0.80 9.81 -1.17
CA ILE A 15 -0.92 9.71 -2.64
C ILE A 15 -1.94 8.63 -3.02
N LEU A 16 -1.97 7.51 -2.30
CA LEU A 16 -2.93 6.43 -2.55
C LEU A 16 -4.37 6.89 -2.26
N ILE A 17 -4.61 7.60 -1.16
CA ILE A 17 -5.92 8.21 -0.84
C ILE A 17 -6.34 9.15 -1.96
N PHE A 18 -5.47 10.07 -2.39
CA PHE A 18 -5.79 11.00 -3.47
C PHE A 18 -6.15 10.28 -4.77
N THR A 19 -5.41 9.23 -5.11
CA THR A 19 -5.69 8.44 -6.31
C THR A 19 -7.03 7.72 -6.24
N VAL A 20 -7.37 7.12 -5.10
CA VAL A 20 -8.66 6.45 -4.90
C VAL A 20 -9.82 7.45 -4.94
N VAL A 21 -9.71 8.57 -4.23
CA VAL A 21 -10.73 9.63 -4.23
C VAL A 21 -10.94 10.21 -5.64
N ASN A 22 -9.84 10.52 -6.34
CA ASN A 22 -9.92 11.01 -7.73
C ASN A 22 -10.59 9.97 -8.64
N ALA A 23 -10.29 8.68 -8.48
CA ALA A 23 -10.92 7.62 -9.26
C ALA A 23 -12.42 7.46 -8.96
N ILE A 24 -12.84 7.60 -7.70
CA ILE A 24 -14.27 7.59 -7.31
C ILE A 24 -15.00 8.78 -7.94
N ILE A 25 -14.42 9.98 -7.87
CA ILE A 25 -14.99 11.19 -8.49
C ILE A 25 -15.08 11.01 -10.02
N GLY A 26 -14.02 10.53 -10.65
CA GLY A 26 -13.98 10.27 -12.10
C GLY A 26 -15.06 9.28 -12.53
N LEU A 27 -15.28 8.22 -11.75
CA LEU A 27 -16.28 7.20 -12.04
C LEU A 27 -17.72 7.72 -11.84
N THR A 28 -17.99 8.40 -10.72
CA THR A 28 -19.34 8.88 -10.35
C THR A 28 -19.80 10.05 -11.22
N GLN A 29 -18.88 10.95 -11.57
CA GLN A 29 -19.16 12.11 -12.44
C GLN A 29 -18.97 11.80 -13.93
N LYS A 30 -18.70 10.54 -14.29
CA LYS A 30 -18.48 10.08 -15.68
C LYS A 30 -17.46 10.94 -16.44
N LYS A 31 -16.35 11.29 -15.78
CA LYS A 31 -15.30 12.10 -16.40
C LYS A 31 -14.53 11.30 -17.44
N GLU A 32 -13.95 12.01 -18.39
CA GLU A 32 -12.89 11.49 -19.26
C GLU A 32 -11.64 11.19 -18.42
N PHE A 33 -10.93 10.12 -18.77
CA PHE A 33 -9.68 9.74 -18.12
C PHE A 33 -8.52 10.51 -18.77
N LYS A 34 -7.89 11.40 -18.00
CA LYS A 34 -6.86 12.33 -18.49
C LYS A 34 -5.47 11.95 -17.96
N ASP A 35 -4.45 12.61 -18.49
CA ASP A 35 -3.06 12.38 -18.08
C ASP A 35 -2.82 12.57 -16.58
N LYS A 36 -3.55 13.48 -15.93
CA LYS A 36 -3.45 13.66 -14.48
C LYS A 36 -3.86 12.40 -13.71
N ASP A 37 -4.88 11.69 -14.20
CA ASP A 37 -5.44 10.49 -13.56
C ASP A 37 -4.47 9.31 -13.75
N LEU A 38 -3.85 9.23 -14.94
CA LEU A 38 -2.76 8.31 -15.23
C LEU A 38 -1.57 8.54 -14.30
N ARG A 39 -1.13 9.79 -14.17
CA ARG A 39 0.03 10.18 -13.33
C ARG A 39 -0.21 9.88 -11.86
N LEU A 40 -1.41 10.13 -11.33
CA LEU A 40 -1.77 9.76 -9.96
C LEU A 40 -1.66 8.25 -9.73
N GLY A 41 -2.19 7.45 -10.65
CA GLY A 41 -2.04 6.00 -10.63
C GLY A 41 -0.57 5.56 -10.66
N LEU A 42 0.21 6.16 -11.56
CA LEU A 42 1.63 5.84 -11.74
C LEU A 42 2.47 6.21 -10.52
N PHE A 43 2.26 7.41 -9.95
CA PHE A 43 3.00 7.83 -8.76
C PHE A 43 2.68 6.95 -7.57
N THR A 44 1.41 6.60 -7.36
CA THR A 44 1.02 5.62 -6.33
C THR A 44 1.77 4.30 -6.49
N LEU A 45 1.87 3.78 -7.72
CA LEU A 45 2.64 2.57 -8.00
C LEU A 45 4.11 2.74 -7.60
N ILE A 46 4.78 3.78 -8.12
CA ILE A 46 6.21 4.01 -7.92
C ILE A 46 6.52 4.20 -6.43
N VAL A 47 5.83 5.12 -5.76
CA VAL A 47 6.12 5.43 -4.35
C VAL A 47 5.86 4.24 -3.43
N SER A 48 4.86 3.41 -3.74
CA SER A 48 4.56 2.17 -2.98
C SER A 48 5.64 1.11 -3.17
N HIS A 49 6.24 1.01 -4.35
CA HIS A 49 7.34 0.07 -4.60
C HIS A 49 8.64 0.54 -3.94
N ILE A 50 8.91 1.85 -3.95
CA ILE A 50 10.03 2.41 -3.17
C ILE A 50 9.83 2.12 -1.68
N GLN A 51 8.60 2.29 -1.17
CA GLN A 51 8.26 1.95 0.21
C GLN A 51 8.48 0.48 0.54
N LEU A 52 8.18 -0.43 -0.40
CA LEU A 52 8.49 -1.85 -0.23
C LEU A 52 9.98 -2.08 -0.01
N LEU A 53 10.83 -1.46 -0.83
CA LEU A 53 12.28 -1.63 -0.73
C LEU A 53 12.81 -1.08 0.60
N ILE A 54 12.38 0.13 0.98
CA ILE A 54 12.73 0.74 2.27
C ILE A 54 12.20 -0.14 3.43
N GLY A 55 10.98 -0.65 3.31
CA GLY A 55 10.32 -1.51 4.30
C GLY A 55 10.98 -2.87 4.46
N LEU A 56 11.41 -3.52 3.38
CA LEU A 56 12.19 -4.76 3.45
C LEU A 56 13.54 -4.52 4.11
N GLY A 57 14.24 -3.44 3.72
CA GLY A 57 15.49 -3.04 4.38
C GLY A 57 15.31 -2.84 5.88
N TRP A 58 14.27 -2.11 6.29
CA TRP A 58 13.96 -1.92 7.71
C TRP A 58 13.56 -3.24 8.40
N TYR A 59 12.70 -4.05 7.78
CA TYR A 59 12.18 -5.30 8.33
C TYR A 59 13.30 -6.26 8.71
N PHE A 60 14.22 -6.55 7.79
CA PHE A 60 15.32 -7.49 8.06
C PHE A 60 16.32 -6.98 9.11
N MET A 61 16.42 -5.66 9.29
CA MET A 61 17.26 -5.04 10.33
C MET A 61 16.53 -4.90 11.69
N SER A 62 15.21 -5.03 11.69
CA SER A 62 14.36 -4.69 12.83
C SER A 62 14.47 -5.69 13.99
N PRO A 63 14.15 -5.26 15.24
CA PRO A 63 14.01 -6.18 16.37
C PRO A 63 12.94 -7.25 16.14
N TRP A 64 11.90 -6.96 15.35
CA TRP A 64 10.77 -7.85 15.11
C TRP A 64 11.16 -9.08 14.29
N TYR A 65 11.97 -8.88 13.24
CA TYR A 65 12.50 -10.00 12.47
C TYR A 65 13.48 -10.85 13.29
N LYS A 66 14.31 -10.20 14.13
CA LYS A 66 15.19 -10.91 15.07
C LYS A 66 14.41 -11.76 16.07
N ALA A 67 13.34 -11.21 16.65
CA ALA A 67 12.46 -11.92 17.56
C ALA A 67 11.78 -13.12 16.89
N LEU A 68 11.29 -12.93 15.65
CA LEU A 68 10.66 -14.00 14.87
C LEU A 68 11.64 -15.14 14.58
N LYS A 69 12.92 -14.84 14.34
CA LYS A 69 13.97 -15.85 14.14
C LYS A 69 14.36 -16.57 15.43
N ALA A 70 14.32 -15.87 16.56
CA ALA A 70 14.72 -16.43 17.86
C ALA A 70 13.66 -17.38 18.42
N ASP A 71 12.39 -16.96 18.41
CA ASP A 71 11.27 -17.77 18.88
C ASP A 71 9.98 -17.38 18.16
N SER A 72 9.70 -18.10 17.07
CA SER A 72 8.50 -17.85 16.27
C SER A 72 7.21 -18.22 17.00
N ALA A 73 7.24 -19.21 17.91
CA ALA A 73 6.07 -19.62 18.67
C ALA A 73 5.65 -18.51 19.65
N ALA A 74 6.62 -17.92 20.35
CA ALA A 74 6.37 -16.78 21.24
C ALA A 74 5.82 -15.56 20.46
N VAL A 75 6.45 -15.21 19.32
CA VAL A 75 5.98 -14.09 18.49
C VAL A 75 4.56 -14.33 17.97
N MET A 76 4.22 -15.55 17.60
CA MET A 76 2.87 -15.90 17.15
C MET A 76 1.86 -15.92 18.29
N GLY A 77 2.28 -16.16 19.54
CA GLY A 77 1.42 -16.13 20.72
C GLY A 77 1.04 -14.72 21.17
N GLU A 78 1.91 -13.72 20.97
CA GLU A 78 1.68 -12.34 21.42
C GLU A 78 1.21 -11.44 20.26
N LYS A 79 0.13 -10.68 20.48
CA LYS A 79 -0.57 -9.94 19.43
C LYS A 79 0.25 -8.77 18.87
N ALA A 80 0.92 -8.00 19.72
CA ALA A 80 1.69 -6.83 19.31
C ALA A 80 2.93 -7.22 18.48
N THR A 81 3.68 -8.24 18.91
CA THR A 81 4.83 -8.74 18.16
C THR A 81 4.41 -9.39 16.85
N ARG A 82 3.31 -10.15 16.84
CA ARG A 82 2.77 -10.76 15.61
C ARG A 82 2.33 -9.71 14.60
N LEU A 83 1.70 -8.63 15.06
CA LEU A 83 1.29 -7.52 14.19
C LEU A 83 2.50 -6.95 13.44
N LEU A 84 3.60 -6.68 14.14
CA LEU A 84 4.78 -6.02 13.58
C LEU A 84 5.65 -6.96 12.75
N ALA A 85 5.84 -8.19 13.22
CA ALA A 85 6.72 -9.17 12.58
C ALA A 85 6.05 -9.89 11.40
N VAL A 86 4.73 -10.03 11.38
CA VAL A 86 4.03 -10.93 10.45
C VAL A 86 2.86 -10.23 9.75
N GLU A 87 1.86 -9.77 10.50
CA GLU A 87 0.61 -9.31 9.90
C GLU A 87 0.80 -8.04 9.05
N HIS A 88 1.59 -7.08 9.55
CA HIS A 88 1.93 -5.86 8.83
C HIS A 88 2.67 -6.14 7.51
N PRO A 89 3.87 -6.77 7.49
CA PRO A 89 4.61 -6.96 6.25
C PRO A 89 3.85 -7.79 5.21
N ILE A 90 3.11 -8.83 5.63
CA ILE A 90 2.29 -9.64 4.72
C ILE A 90 1.20 -8.78 4.07
N MET A 91 0.49 -7.97 4.87
CA MET A 91 -0.60 -7.14 4.37
C MET A 91 -0.10 -5.99 3.48
N MET A 92 1.10 -5.45 3.75
CA MET A 92 1.74 -4.49 2.85
C MET A 92 2.09 -5.12 1.50
N ILE A 93 2.65 -6.34 1.48
CA ILE A 93 2.95 -7.06 0.24
C ILE A 93 1.66 -7.29 -0.57
N LEU A 94 0.59 -7.76 0.08
CA LEU A 94 -0.70 -7.95 -0.59
C LEU A 94 -1.26 -6.65 -1.17
N ALA A 95 -1.16 -5.55 -0.44
CA ALA A 95 -1.57 -4.24 -0.93
C ALA A 95 -0.77 -3.82 -2.18
N ILE A 96 0.55 -4.01 -2.18
CA ILE A 96 1.41 -3.70 -3.33
C ILE A 96 1.08 -4.57 -4.53
N VAL A 97 0.83 -5.87 -4.32
CA VAL A 97 0.37 -6.77 -5.39
C VAL A 97 -0.93 -6.26 -6.01
N LEU A 98 -1.89 -5.82 -5.20
CA LEU A 98 -3.14 -5.22 -5.70
C LEU A 98 -2.89 -3.93 -6.49
N ILE A 99 -2.00 -3.05 -6.02
CA ILE A 99 -1.61 -1.82 -6.74
C ILE A 99 -0.98 -2.18 -8.10
N THR A 100 -0.12 -3.19 -8.16
CA THR A 100 0.49 -3.66 -9.42
C THR A 100 -0.53 -4.27 -10.37
N ILE A 101 -1.49 -5.05 -9.85
CA ILE A 101 -2.59 -5.62 -10.64
C ILE A 101 -3.49 -4.49 -11.17
N GLY A 102 -3.86 -3.53 -10.33
CA GLY A 102 -4.67 -2.37 -10.73
C GLY A 102 -4.00 -1.57 -11.83
N TRP A 103 -2.69 -1.30 -11.68
CA TRP A 103 -1.90 -0.65 -12.72
C TRP A 103 -1.84 -1.48 -14.01
N SER A 104 -1.65 -2.78 -13.92
CA SER A 104 -1.55 -3.63 -15.11
C SER A 104 -2.89 -3.78 -15.83
N LYS A 105 -3.99 -3.82 -15.09
CA LYS A 105 -5.36 -3.97 -15.63
C LYS A 105 -5.89 -2.67 -16.23
N HIS A 106 -5.61 -1.49 -15.66
CA HIS A 106 -6.18 -0.24 -16.18
C HIS A 106 -5.68 0.04 -17.61
N LYS A 107 -4.40 -0.29 -17.91
CA LYS A 107 -3.81 -0.16 -19.25
C LYS A 107 -4.55 -0.94 -20.32
N LYS A 108 -5.20 -2.05 -19.94
CA LYS A 108 -5.99 -2.91 -20.84
C LYS A 108 -7.44 -2.43 -21.03
N LYS A 109 -7.84 -1.32 -20.41
CA LYS A 109 -9.21 -0.78 -20.51
C LYS A 109 -9.30 0.28 -21.61
N THR A 110 -10.33 0.13 -22.43
CA THR A 110 -10.62 0.98 -23.60
C THR A 110 -11.58 2.13 -23.29
N THR A 111 -12.32 2.07 -22.18
CA THR A 111 -13.27 3.11 -21.78
C THR A 111 -12.84 3.80 -20.49
N ASP A 112 -13.10 5.11 -20.39
CA ASP A 112 -12.74 5.92 -19.22
C ASP A 112 -13.36 5.41 -17.91
N PRO A 113 -14.67 5.06 -17.87
CA PRO A 113 -15.27 4.50 -16.66
C PRO A 113 -14.60 3.19 -16.23
N ALA A 114 -14.18 2.35 -17.19
CA ALA A 114 -13.50 1.10 -16.86
C ALA A 114 -12.09 1.32 -16.29
N ARG A 115 -11.37 2.36 -16.76
CA ARG A 115 -10.08 2.76 -16.18
C ARG A 115 -10.24 3.22 -14.74
N PHE A 116 -11.15 4.17 -14.49
CA PHE A 116 -11.44 4.65 -13.13
C PHE A 116 -11.90 3.52 -12.21
N LYS A 117 -12.86 2.67 -12.65
CA LYS A 117 -13.34 1.52 -11.87
C LYS A 117 -12.21 0.56 -11.48
N THR A 118 -11.21 0.40 -12.34
CA THR A 118 -10.04 -0.44 -12.04
C THR A 118 -9.25 0.13 -10.86
N PHE A 119 -8.99 1.44 -10.83
CA PHE A 119 -8.33 2.07 -9.68
C PHE A 119 -9.19 2.03 -8.42
N VAL A 120 -10.48 2.35 -8.51
CA VAL A 120 -11.41 2.26 -7.35
C VAL A 120 -11.35 0.90 -6.68
N ILE A 121 -11.41 -0.20 -7.46
CA ILE A 121 -11.39 -1.56 -6.91
C ILE A 121 -10.01 -1.90 -6.35
N PHE A 122 -8.97 -1.87 -7.19
CA PHE A 122 -7.67 -2.42 -6.77
C PHE A 122 -6.94 -1.51 -5.79
N TYR A 123 -6.93 -0.20 -6.03
CA TYR A 123 -6.24 0.74 -5.16
C TYR A 123 -7.08 1.01 -3.91
N GLY A 124 -8.40 0.96 -4.01
CA GLY A 124 -9.29 1.04 -2.85
C GLY A 124 -9.11 -0.14 -1.90
N ILE A 125 -9.07 -1.38 -2.41
CA ILE A 125 -8.78 -2.56 -1.55
C ILE A 125 -7.37 -2.47 -0.97
N ALA A 126 -6.37 -2.08 -1.76
CA ALA A 126 -5.01 -1.89 -1.24
C ALA A 126 -4.95 -0.86 -0.11
N LEU A 127 -5.68 0.26 -0.25
CA LEU A 127 -5.79 1.28 0.79
C LEU A 127 -6.40 0.71 2.07
N LEU A 128 -7.47 -0.08 1.97
CA LEU A 128 -8.08 -0.73 3.13
C LEU A 128 -7.12 -1.70 3.83
N LEU A 129 -6.38 -2.53 3.07
CA LEU A 129 -5.37 -3.43 3.65
C LEU A 129 -4.29 -2.65 4.38
N ILE A 130 -3.79 -1.57 3.77
CA ILE A 130 -2.77 -0.70 4.37
C ILE A 130 -3.30 -0.10 5.68
N LEU A 131 -4.41 0.63 5.64
CA LEU A 131 -4.97 1.28 6.83
C LEU A 131 -5.32 0.29 7.95
N SER A 132 -5.73 -0.94 7.61
CA SER A 132 -6.08 -1.96 8.60
C SER A 132 -4.90 -2.48 9.42
N ARG A 133 -3.67 -2.44 8.87
CA ARG A 133 -2.48 -3.04 9.49
C ARG A 133 -1.29 -2.10 9.62
N ILE A 134 -1.50 -0.79 9.42
CA ILE A 134 -0.50 0.20 9.82
C ILE A 134 -0.37 0.19 11.34
N PRO A 135 0.84 0.03 11.91
CA PRO A 135 1.04 0.12 13.35
C PRO A 135 1.17 1.58 13.77
N TRP A 136 0.04 2.30 13.81
CA TRP A 136 -0.03 3.76 14.03
C TRP A 136 0.77 4.26 15.25
N ASN A 137 0.85 3.46 16.31
CA ASN A 137 1.54 3.82 17.54
C ASN A 137 3.07 3.58 17.49
N ASN A 138 3.60 3.03 16.39
CA ASN A 138 4.97 2.54 16.29
C ASN A 138 5.80 3.29 15.22
N TRP A 139 5.30 4.41 14.68
CA TRP A 139 5.92 5.15 13.59
C TRP A 139 6.92 6.23 14.05
N LEU A 140 6.81 6.68 15.31
CA LEU A 140 7.76 7.55 16.00
C LEU A 140 8.57 6.73 17.00
#